data_AF-A0A1V4QBG5-F1
#
_entry.id   AF-A0A1V4QBG5-F1
#
_cell.length_a   1.000
_cell.length_b   1.000
_cell.length_c   1.000
_cell.angle_alpha   90.00
_cell.angle_beta   90.00
_cell.angle_gamma   90.00
#
_symmetry.space_group_name_H-M   'P 1'
#
loop_
_entity.id
_entity.type
_entity.pdbx_description
1 polymer ?
#
loop_
_entity_poly.entity_id
_entity_poly.type
_entity_poly.pdbx_seq_one_letter_code
_entity_poly.pdbx_strand_id
1 'polypeptide(L)'
;EEKDEALVAAEAAMAAAGISGGGTKEDFTEIIPQVQPNPGMPERKAVARHRERVLELLPSLPDNAQRAIRESMAQEDEIRAQAQAHGRHAGDDEPTVVLDAVV
;
A
#
# COMPACT_ATOMS: atom_id res chain seq x y z
N GLU A 1 -8.59 29.54 17.25
CA GLU A 1 -8.40 28.13 16.85
C GLU A 1 -8.71 28.07 15.36
N GLU A 2 -7.73 27.73 14.54
CA GLU A 2 -7.82 27.68 13.05
C GLU A 2 -6.84 26.62 12.55
N LYS A 3 -5.74 26.44 13.30
CA LYS A 3 -4.79 25.33 13.22
C LYS A 3 -5.44 23.94 13.31
N ASP A 4 -6.53 23.78 14.05
CA ASP A 4 -7.20 22.48 14.20
C ASP A 4 -8.02 22.12 12.95
N GLU A 5 -8.70 23.07 12.32
CA GLU A 5 -9.48 22.83 11.09
C GLU A 5 -8.58 22.55 9.88
N ALA A 6 -7.48 23.30 9.74
CA ALA A 6 -6.53 23.10 8.64
C ALA A 6 -5.84 21.73 8.72
N LEU A 7 -5.53 21.26 9.93
CA LEU A 7 -4.96 19.92 10.15
C LEU A 7 -5.98 18.83 9.79
N VAL A 8 -7.22 18.97 10.25
CA VAL A 8 -8.30 18.01 9.96
C VAL A 8 -8.58 17.94 8.45
N ALA A 9 -8.57 19.06 7.75
CA ALA A 9 -8.74 19.10 6.30
C ALA A 9 -7.57 18.42 5.57
N ALA A 10 -6.34 18.62 6.03
CA ALA A 10 -5.16 17.97 5.45
C ALA A 10 -5.16 16.45 5.67
N GLU A 11 -5.52 15.98 6.86
CA GLU A 11 -5.67 14.55 7.15
C GLU A 11 -6.79 13.91 6.32
N ALA A 12 -7.93 14.60 6.18
CA ALA A 12 -9.03 14.16 5.33
C ALA A 12 -8.62 14.07 3.85
N ALA A 13 -7.83 15.04 3.36
CA ALA A 13 -7.31 15.03 2.00
C ALA A 13 -6.31 13.88 1.77
N MET A 14 -5.43 13.60 2.74
CA MET A 14 -4.51 12.45 2.65
C MET A 14 -5.26 11.12 2.67
N ALA A 15 -6.28 10.98 3.52
CA ALA A 15 -7.14 9.79 3.55
C ALA A 15 -7.91 9.61 2.23
N ALA A 16 -8.45 10.70 1.67
CA ALA A 16 -9.13 10.69 0.36
C ALA A 16 -8.17 10.34 -0.79
N ALA A 17 -6.90 10.76 -0.70
CA ALA A 17 -5.83 10.39 -1.63
C ALA A 17 -5.33 8.95 -1.44
N GLY A 18 -5.96 8.15 -0.57
CA GLY A 18 -5.59 6.75 -0.32
C GLY A 18 -4.28 6.58 0.47
N ILE A 19 -3.78 7.66 1.07
CA ILE A 19 -2.60 7.63 1.95
C ILE A 19 -3.08 7.21 3.33
N SER A 20 -2.92 5.93 3.67
CA SER A 20 -3.23 5.40 5.00
C SER A 20 -1.95 4.98 5.74
N GLY A 21 -1.87 5.29 7.04
CA GLY A 21 -0.70 5.07 7.89
C GLY A 21 -0.34 3.60 8.17
N GLY A 22 -0.98 2.63 7.52
CA GLY A 22 -0.55 1.24 7.54
C GLY A 22 -0.82 0.46 8.84
N GLY A 23 -1.78 0.86 9.66
CA GLY A 23 -2.22 0.04 10.81
C GLY A 23 -3.36 0.66 11.60
N THR A 24 -4.55 0.04 11.52
CA THR A 24 -5.71 0.34 12.38
C THR A 24 -6.72 -0.83 12.38
N LYS A 25 -6.28 -2.06 12.65
CA LYS A 25 -7.21 -3.09 13.11
C LYS A 25 -6.89 -3.38 14.57
N GLU A 26 -7.89 -3.21 15.43
CA GLU A 26 -7.79 -3.58 16.85
C GLU A 26 -7.78 -5.11 17.02
N ASP A 27 -8.22 -5.84 15.99
CA ASP A 27 -8.21 -7.30 15.94
C ASP A 27 -7.00 -7.83 15.15
N PHE A 28 -6.13 -8.55 15.85
CA PHE A 28 -4.91 -9.19 15.33
C PHE A 28 -5.06 -10.70 15.10
N THR A 29 -6.28 -11.24 15.16
CA THR A 29 -6.49 -12.67 14.85
C THR A 29 -6.19 -13.01 13.38
N GLU A 30 -6.20 -12.01 12.49
CA GLU A 30 -5.91 -12.17 11.07
C GLU A 30 -4.53 -11.62 10.68
N ILE A 31 -3.95 -12.19 9.62
CA ILE A 31 -2.76 -11.64 8.99
C ILE A 31 -3.17 -10.35 8.25
N ILE A 32 -2.70 -9.21 8.75
CA ILE A 32 -2.97 -7.91 8.12
C ILE A 32 -2.25 -7.85 6.76
N PRO A 33 -2.94 -7.44 5.68
CA PRO A 33 -2.32 -7.27 4.37
C PRO A 33 -1.14 -6.30 4.41
N GLN A 34 -0.16 -6.51 3.53
CA GLN A 34 0.96 -5.60 3.39
C GLN A 34 0.49 -4.21 2.93
N VAL A 35 1.02 -3.17 3.58
CA VAL A 35 0.78 -1.75 3.24
C VAL A 35 1.09 -1.52 1.77
N GLN A 36 0.21 -0.90 0.98
CA GLN A 36 0.45 -0.59 -0.43
C GLN A 36 1.24 0.72 -0.60
N PRO A 37 1.97 0.92 -1.71
CA PRO A 37 2.57 2.22 -2.00
C PRO A 37 1.47 3.27 -2.19
N ASN A 38 1.72 4.51 -1.75
CA ASN A 38 0.81 5.62 -2.03
C ASN A 38 0.68 5.82 -3.55
N PRO A 39 -0.48 6.30 -4.03
CA PRO A 39 -0.64 6.71 -5.42
C PRO A 39 0.49 7.63 -5.91
N GLY A 40 0.87 7.48 -7.18
CA GLY A 40 1.96 8.28 -7.80
C GLY A 40 3.38 7.86 -7.42
N MET A 41 3.57 6.99 -6.42
CA MET A 41 4.89 6.47 -6.05
C MET A 41 5.33 5.31 -6.95
N PRO A 42 6.63 5.18 -7.23
CA PRO A 42 7.15 4.06 -8.04
C PRO A 42 7.00 2.71 -7.32
N GLU A 43 6.98 1.62 -8.09
CA GLU A 43 6.89 0.27 -7.54
C GLU A 43 8.08 -0.06 -6.62
N ARG A 44 7.79 -0.68 -5.48
CA ARG A 44 8.81 -1.20 -4.57
C ARG A 44 9.44 -2.47 -5.14
N LYS A 45 10.62 -2.34 -5.76
CA LYS A 45 11.42 -3.46 -6.30
C LYS A 45 11.65 -4.65 -5.35
N ALA A 46 11.59 -4.41 -4.03
CA ALA A 46 11.70 -5.48 -3.02
C ALA A 46 10.52 -6.46 -3.06
N VAL A 47 9.33 -6.00 -3.47
CA VAL A 47 8.11 -6.82 -3.51
C VAL A 47 8.21 -7.89 -4.59
N ALA A 48 8.69 -7.53 -5.80
CA ALA A 48 8.91 -8.50 -6.88
C ALA A 48 9.90 -9.59 -6.46
N ARG A 49 11.05 -9.20 -5.88
CA ARG A 49 12.07 -10.15 -5.37
C ARG A 49 11.58 -11.02 -4.23
N HIS A 50 10.65 -10.52 -3.41
CA HIS A 50 10.05 -11.33 -2.36
C HIS A 50 9.12 -12.38 -2.96
N ARG A 51 8.26 -12.00 -3.90
CA ARG A 51 7.33 -12.90 -4.58
C ARG A 51 8.06 -14.01 -5.33
N GLU A 52 9.13 -13.69 -6.05
CA GLU A 52 9.97 -14.66 -6.75
C GLU A 52 10.51 -15.72 -5.78
N ARG A 53 11.13 -15.31 -4.67
CA ARG A 53 11.65 -16.22 -3.63
C ARG A 53 10.57 -17.09 -2.99
N VAL A 54 9.37 -16.55 -2.79
CA VAL A 54 8.24 -17.33 -2.25
C VAL A 54 7.81 -18.41 -3.24
N LEU A 55 7.74 -18.10 -4.54
CA LEU A 55 7.40 -19.05 -5.59
C LEU A 55 8.45 -20.15 -5.73
N GLU A 56 9.74 -19.81 -5.62
CA GLU A 56 10.84 -20.78 -5.61
C GLU A 56 10.74 -21.74 -4.41
N LEU A 57 10.39 -21.22 -3.23
CA LEU A 57 10.26 -22.02 -2.01
C LEU A 57 8.99 -22.88 -2.02
N LEU A 58 7.92 -22.45 -2.69
CA LEU A 58 6.58 -23.01 -2.63
C LEU A 58 6.53 -24.55 -2.72
N PRO A 59 7.23 -25.24 -3.65
CA PRO A 59 7.17 -26.69 -3.78
C PRO A 59 7.76 -27.45 -2.58
N SER A 60 8.62 -26.81 -1.79
CA SER A 60 9.26 -27.41 -0.60
C SER A 60 8.40 -27.33 0.66
N LEU A 61 7.29 -26.57 0.60
CA LEU A 61 6.41 -26.35 1.74
C LEU A 61 5.32 -27.42 1.84
N PRO A 62 4.77 -27.68 3.05
CA PRO A 62 3.60 -28.54 3.23
C PRO A 62 2.37 -28.07 2.43
N ASP A 63 1.51 -29.00 2.01
CA ASP A 63 0.36 -28.71 1.13
C ASP A 63 -0.59 -27.64 1.69
N ASN A 64 -0.83 -27.66 3.00
CA ASN A 64 -1.65 -26.65 3.66
C ASN A 64 -1.03 -25.25 3.56
N ALA A 65 0.30 -25.13 3.71
CA ALA A 65 1.02 -23.88 3.56
C ALA A 65 1.00 -23.41 2.09
N GLN A 66 1.19 -24.32 1.14
CA GLN A 66 1.11 -23.98 -0.29
C GLN A 66 -0.25 -23.40 -0.66
N ARG A 67 -1.34 -24.03 -0.18
CA ARG A 67 -2.70 -23.53 -0.41
C ARG A 67 -2.90 -22.14 0.20
N ALA A 68 -2.57 -21.97 1.48
CA ALA A 68 -2.73 -20.71 2.18
C ALA A 68 -1.94 -19.58 1.50
N ILE A 69 -0.72 -19.85 1.04
CA ILE A 69 0.11 -18.86 0.32
C ILE A 69 -0.54 -18.48 -1.01
N ARG A 70 -1.03 -19.43 -1.80
CA ARG A 70 -1.71 -19.12 -3.08
C ARG A 70 -2.97 -18.27 -2.85
N GLU A 71 -3.77 -18.62 -1.84
CA GLU A 71 -4.97 -17.87 -1.45
C GLU A 71 -4.60 -16.43 -1.02
N SER A 72 -3.55 -16.27 -0.20
CA SER A 72 -3.03 -14.97 0.21
C SER A 72 -2.52 -14.15 -0.98
N MET A 73 -1.75 -14.75 -1.89
CA MET A 73 -1.21 -14.06 -3.06
C MET A 73 -2.31 -13.56 -4.00
N ALA A 74 -3.41 -14.30 -4.14
CA ALA A 74 -4.57 -13.86 -4.91
C ALA A 74 -5.24 -12.64 -4.27
N GLN A 75 -5.44 -12.64 -2.95
CA GLN A 75 -5.98 -11.49 -2.23
C GLN A 75 -5.06 -10.26 -2.32
N GLU A 76 -3.74 -10.44 -2.21
CA GLU A 76 -2.78 -9.36 -2.39
C GLU A 76 -2.80 -8.77 -3.80
N ASP A 77 -3.00 -9.60 -4.84
CA ASP A 77 -3.11 -9.15 -6.22
C ASP A 77 -4.41 -8.34 -6.43
N GLU A 78 -5.53 -8.75 -5.82
CA GLU A 78 -6.79 -8.00 -5.81
C GLU A 78 -6.65 -6.64 -5.12
N ILE A 79 -6.05 -6.61 -3.92
CA ILE A 79 -5.81 -5.38 -3.15
C ILE A 79 -4.92 -4.42 -3.96
N ARG A 80 -3.87 -4.95 -4.60
CA ARG A 80 -2.98 -4.14 -5.45
C ARG A 80 -3.74 -3.56 -6.65
N ALA A 81 -4.57 -4.35 -7.32
CA ALA A 81 -5.36 -3.88 -8.46
C ALA A 81 -6.34 -2.77 -8.03
N GLN A 82 -6.99 -2.93 -6.88
CA GLN A 82 -7.85 -1.90 -6.29
C GLN A 82 -7.05 -0.62 -5.97
N ALA A 83 -5.91 -0.73 -5.30
CA ALA A 83 -5.04 0.42 -4.99
C ALA A 83 -4.57 1.16 -6.25
N GLN A 84 -4.25 0.44 -7.32
CA GLN A 84 -3.89 1.03 -8.62
C GLN A 84 -5.08 1.73 -9.29
N ALA A 85 -6.30 1.19 -9.15
CA ALA A 85 -7.51 1.83 -9.65
C ALA A 85 -7.78 3.15 -8.91
N HIS A 86 -7.64 3.16 -7.57
CA HIS A 86 -7.77 4.37 -6.77
C HIS A 86 -6.70 5.41 -7.10
N GLY A 87 -5.45 5.00 -7.31
CA GLY A 87 -4.37 5.92 -7.66
C GLY A 87 -4.50 6.56 -9.06
N ARG A 88 -5.16 5.87 -10.01
CA ARG A 88 -5.46 6.46 -11.33
C ARG A 88 -6.52 7.56 -11.28
N HIS A 89 -7.37 7.60 -10.27
CA HIS A 89 -8.39 8.63 -10.10
C HIS A 89 -7.87 9.91 -9.41
N ALA A 90 -6.67 9.88 -8.80
CA ALA A 90 -6.07 11.01 -8.08
C ALA A 90 -5.02 11.78 -8.90
N GLY A 91 -4.86 11.49 -10.19
CA GLY A 91 -3.73 11.93 -11.02
C GLY A 91 -3.84 13.32 -11.69
N ASP A 92 -4.82 14.15 -11.34
CA ASP A 92 -5.09 15.44 -12.02
C ASP A 92 -4.62 16.68 -11.21
N ASP A 93 -3.59 16.58 -10.36
CA ASP A 93 -3.02 17.77 -9.71
C ASP A 93 -1.49 17.89 -9.88
N GLU A 94 -1.10 19.12 -10.20
CA GLU A 94 0.19 19.70 -10.66
C GLU A 94 1.52 19.05 -10.20
N PRO A 95 2.60 19.18 -11.01
CA PRO A 95 3.91 18.63 -10.69
C PRO A 95 4.51 19.26 -9.41
N THR A 96 4.96 18.41 -8.49
CA THR A 96 5.65 18.82 -7.26
C THR A 96 6.96 19.54 -7.58
N VAL A 97 7.02 20.85 -7.31
CA VAL A 97 8.26 21.64 -7.36
C VAL A 97 9.16 21.31 -6.17
N VAL A 98 10.40 20.92 -6.47
CA VAL A 98 11.47 20.71 -5.49
C VAL A 98 11.84 22.07 -4.88
N LEU A 99 11.59 22.25 -3.58
CA LEU A 99 12.08 23.41 -2.83
C LEU A 99 13.58 23.24 -2.58
N ASP A 100 14.40 23.92 -3.38
CA ASP A 100 15.83 24.07 -3.10
C ASP A 100 16.03 24.74 -1.74
N ALA A 101 16.70 24.02 -0.84
CA ALA A 101 17.02 24.50 0.50
C ALA A 101 18.00 25.67 0.42
N VAL A 102 17.55 26.86 0.83
CA VAL A 102 18.40 28.05 0.99
C VAL A 102 19.31 27.86 2.21
N VAL A 103 20.61 28.01 1.96
CA VAL A 103 21.73 28.09 2.94
C VAL A 103 21.72 29.45 3.64
#